data_AF-G5E2A7-F1
#
_entry.id   AF-G5E2A7-F1
#
_cell.length_a   1.000
_cell.length_b   1.000
_cell.length_c   1.000
_cell.angle_alpha   90.00
_cell.angle_beta   90.00
_cell.angle_gamma   90.00
#
_symmetry.space_group_name_H-M   'P 1'
#
loop_
_entity.id
_entity.type
_entity.pdbx_description
1 polymer ?
#
loop_
_entity_poly.entity_id
_entity_poly.type
_entity_poly.pdbx_seq_one_letter_code
_entity_poly.pdbx_strand_id
1 'polypeptide(L)'
;IPEGSHQYELLKHAEATLKCSAPKYIDYLMTWVQDQLDDETLFSKIGVPFPKNFMSVAKTILKRLFRVYAHIYHQHFDSVMQLQEEAHLNTSFKH
;
A
#
# COMPACT_ATOMS: atom_id res chain seq x y z
N ILE A 1 0.17 26.92 -2.69
CA ILE A 1 -0.20 26.00 -1.57
C ILE A 1 1.03 25.12 -1.37
N PRO A 2 1.72 25.16 -0.22
CA PRO A 2 2.99 24.46 -0.09
C PRO A 2 2.74 22.96 0.04
N GLU A 3 3.17 22.19 -0.96
CA GLU A 3 3.07 20.72 -1.07
C GLU A 3 3.75 19.96 0.09
N GLY A 4 4.53 20.64 0.93
CA GLY A 4 5.23 20.04 2.05
C GLY A 4 4.34 19.61 3.23
N SER A 5 3.10 20.07 3.36
CA SER A 5 2.26 19.73 4.53
C SER A 5 1.71 18.30 4.49
N HIS A 6 1.40 17.80 3.29
CA HIS A 6 0.76 16.48 3.12
C HIS A 6 1.71 15.33 3.44
N GLN A 7 2.98 15.44 3.03
CA GLN A 7 3.99 14.41 3.24
C GLN A 7 4.36 14.24 4.73
N TYR A 8 4.36 15.33 5.50
CA TYR A 8 4.58 15.28 6.95
C TYR A 8 3.37 14.69 7.70
N GLU A 9 2.13 14.89 7.23
CA GLU A 9 0.95 14.25 7.81
C GLU A 9 0.95 12.74 7.57
N LEU A 10 1.27 12.28 6.35
CA LEU A 10 1.32 10.86 6.01
C LEU A 10 2.37 10.08 6.84
N LEU A 11 3.53 10.69 7.10
CA LEU A 11 4.55 10.11 7.98
C LEU A 11 4.07 10.02 9.44
N LYS A 12 3.36 11.04 9.93
CA LYS A 12 2.75 11.03 11.27
C LYS A 12 1.66 9.96 11.42
N HIS A 13 0.92 9.69 10.35
CA HIS A 13 -0.14 8.69 10.32
C HIS A 13 0.39 7.25 10.23
N ALA A 14 1.61 7.04 9.72
CA ALA A 14 2.23 5.72 9.68
C ALA A 14 2.74 5.24 11.05
N GLU A 15 3.17 6.15 11.93
CA GLU A 15 3.66 5.83 13.28
C GLU A 15 2.53 5.80 14.32
N ALA A 16 1.45 6.56 14.12
CA ALA A 16 0.26 6.44 14.95
C ALA A 16 -0.49 5.15 14.59
N THR A 17 -0.79 4.32 15.59
CA THR A 17 -1.81 3.27 15.50
C THR A 17 -3.13 3.93 15.11
N LEU A 18 -3.37 4.06 13.80
CA LEU A 18 -4.50 4.77 13.22
C LEU A 18 -5.80 4.14 13.71
N LYS A 19 -6.42 4.77 14.72
CA LYS A 19 -7.84 4.56 15.05
C LYS A 19 -8.67 5.21 13.94
N CYS A 20 -8.68 4.59 12.77
CA CYS A 20 -9.51 5.00 11.64
C CYS A 20 -10.23 3.78 11.06
N SER A 21 -11.31 4.02 10.32
CA SER A 21 -12.05 2.94 9.67
C SER A 21 -11.19 2.25 8.61
N ALA A 22 -11.48 0.98 8.34
CA ALA A 22 -10.78 0.20 7.31
C ALA A 22 -10.67 0.90 5.93
N PRO A 23 -11.75 1.50 5.36
CA PRO A 23 -11.63 2.21 4.08
C PRO A 23 -10.68 3.41 4.15
N LYS A 24 -10.68 4.16 5.25
CA LYS A 24 -9.77 5.29 5.45
C LYS A 24 -8.31 4.85 5.60
N TYR A 25 -8.09 3.72 6.27
CA TYR A 25 -6.76 3.12 6.36
C TYR A 25 -6.26 2.66 4.98
N ILE A 26 -7.11 2.02 4.18
CA ILE A 26 -6.75 1.54 2.84
C ILE A 26 -6.44 2.72 1.92
N ASP A 27 -7.23 3.79 1.97
CA ASP A 27 -6.98 5.02 1.18
C ASP A 27 -5.59 5.59 1.47
N TYR A 28 -5.28 5.87 2.75
CA TYR A 28 -3.95 6.36 3.14
C TYR A 28 -2.82 5.40 2.77
N LEU A 29 -3.08 4.10 2.85
CA LEU A 29 -2.11 3.10 2.48
C LEU A 29 -1.80 3.15 0.98
N MET A 30 -2.82 3.22 0.14
CA MET A 30 -2.66 3.23 -1.32
C MET A 30 -2.01 4.53 -1.78
N THR A 31 -2.37 5.67 -1.21
CA THR A 31 -1.68 6.96 -1.45
C THR A 31 -0.20 6.87 -1.09
N TRP A 32 0.12 6.37 0.11
CA TRP A 32 1.51 6.24 0.53
C TRP A 32 2.29 5.28 -0.38
N VAL A 33 1.70 4.15 -0.79
CA VAL A 33 2.37 3.23 -1.73
C VAL A 33 2.65 3.92 -3.06
N GLN A 34 1.69 4.68 -3.59
CA GLN A 34 1.86 5.45 -4.83
C GLN A 34 3.01 6.46 -4.71
N ASP A 35 3.06 7.25 -3.62
CA ASP A 35 4.13 8.21 -3.37
C ASP A 35 5.51 7.53 -3.34
N GLN A 36 5.61 6.31 -2.76
CA GLN A 36 6.86 5.56 -2.77
C GLN A 36 7.23 5.05 -4.17
N LEU A 37 6.26 4.70 -5.02
CA LEU A 37 6.50 4.22 -6.38
C LEU A 37 6.91 5.36 -7.32
N ASP A 38 6.37 6.57 -7.10
CA ASP A 38 6.67 7.76 -7.89
C ASP A 38 8.00 8.43 -7.48
N ASP A 39 8.56 8.06 -6.32
CA ASP A 39 9.88 8.51 -5.89
C ASP A 39 10.99 7.88 -6.76
N GLU A 40 11.47 8.64 -7.76
CA GLU A 40 12.54 8.23 -8.65
C GLU A 40 13.89 7.98 -7.95
N THR A 41 14.06 8.42 -6.69
CA THR A 41 15.24 8.11 -5.89
C THR A 41 15.16 6.72 -5.27
N LEU A 42 13.95 6.19 -5.11
CA LEU A 42 13.67 4.86 -4.59
C LEU A 42 13.43 3.87 -5.73
N PHE A 43 12.57 4.19 -6.69
CA PHE A 43 12.32 3.44 -7.91
C PHE A 43 13.06 4.09 -9.08
N SER A 44 14.38 3.82 -9.10
CA SER A 44 15.32 4.41 -10.04
C SER A 44 14.94 4.22 -11.52
N LYS A 45 15.17 5.26 -12.32
CA LYS A 45 15.10 5.21 -13.80
C LYS A 45 16.12 4.22 -14.39
N ILE A 46 15.84 3.75 -15.60
CA ILE A 46 16.73 2.85 -16.35
C ILE A 46 18.15 3.44 -16.39
N GLY A 47 19.14 2.67 -15.92
CA GLY A 47 20.55 3.07 -15.87
C GLY A 47 21.00 3.69 -14.55
N VAL A 48 20.10 3.94 -13.59
CA VAL A 48 20.43 4.40 -12.25
C VAL A 48 20.31 3.23 -11.27
N PRO A 49 21.32 2.94 -10.43
CA PRO A 49 21.22 1.86 -9.44
C PRO A 49 20.19 2.18 -8.37
N PHE A 50 19.54 1.14 -7.83
CA PHE A 50 18.64 1.27 -6.68
C PHE A 50 19.40 1.70 -5.41
N PRO A 51 18.77 2.43 -4.49
CA PRO A 51 19.40 2.81 -3.24
C PRO A 51 19.55 1.60 -2.31
N LYS A 52 20.50 1.66 -1.36
CA LYS A 52 20.81 0.54 -0.44
C LYS A 52 19.62 0.10 0.42
N ASN A 53 18.68 1.01 0.67
CA ASN A 53 17.47 0.74 1.45
C ASN A 53 16.29 0.21 0.62
N PHE A 54 16.41 0.10 -0.71
CA PHE A 54 15.33 -0.31 -1.61
C PHE A 54 14.60 -1.58 -1.12
N MET A 55 15.36 -2.64 -0.83
CA MET A 55 14.79 -3.91 -0.36
C MET A 55 14.00 -3.77 0.95
N SER A 56 14.40 -2.86 1.83
CA SER A 56 13.67 -2.60 3.09
C SER A 56 12.33 -1.93 2.81
N VAL A 57 12.33 -0.95 1.90
CA VAL A 57 11.10 -0.23 1.53
C VAL A 57 10.15 -1.14 0.74
N ALA A 58 10.66 -1.89 -0.24
CA ALA A 58 9.88 -2.86 -1.00
C ALA A 58 9.20 -3.91 -0.09
N LYS A 59 9.93 -4.46 0.88
CA LYS A 59 9.35 -5.37 1.89
C LYS A 59 8.26 -4.70 2.72
N THR A 60 8.42 -3.42 3.05
CA THR A 60 7.43 -2.64 3.81
C THR A 60 6.17 -2.42 2.99
N ILE A 61 6.30 -2.08 1.70
CA ILE A 61 5.18 -1.95 0.76
C ILE A 61 4.42 -3.27 0.65
N LEU A 62 5.12 -4.38 0.38
CA LEU A 62 4.49 -5.71 0.24
C LEU A 62 3.77 -6.14 1.53
N LYS A 63 4.40 -5.95 2.69
CA LYS A 63 3.77 -6.26 4.00
C LYS A 63 2.49 -5.45 4.23
N ARG A 64 2.48 -4.20 3.78
CA ARG A 64 1.32 -3.30 3.87
C ARG A 64 0.21 -3.72 2.92
N LEU A 65 0.52 -4.01 1.65
CA LEU A 65 -0.45 -4.53 0.67
C LEU A 65 -1.06 -5.86 1.11
N PHE A 66 -0.26 -6.75 1.71
CA PHE A 66 -0.76 -8.01 2.26
C PHE A 66 -1.88 -7.81 3.30
N ARG A 67 -1.83 -6.74 4.10
CA ARG A 67 -2.89 -6.43 5.08
C ARG A 67 -4.21 -6.09 4.41
N VAL A 68 -4.18 -5.54 3.20
CA VAL A 68 -5.38 -5.25 2.41
C VAL A 68 -6.01 -6.57 1.95
N TYR A 69 -5.22 -7.50 1.41
CA TYR A 69 -5.71 -8.84 1.06
C TYR A 69 -6.33 -9.54 2.27
N ALA A 70 -5.61 -9.59 3.40
CA ALA A 70 -6.13 -10.18 4.63
C ALA A 70 -7.47 -9.55 5.05
N HIS A 71 -7.59 -8.22 4.97
CA HIS A 71 -8.83 -7.53 5.27
C HIS A 71 -9.98 -7.94 4.34
N ILE A 72 -9.73 -8.02 3.03
CA ILE A 72 -10.74 -8.45 2.04
C ILE A 72 -11.19 -9.88 2.32
N TYR A 73 -10.25 -10.82 2.51
CA TYR A 73 -10.58 -12.22 2.82
C TYR A 73 -11.32 -12.39 4.15
N HIS A 74 -11.01 -11.58 5.17
CA HIS A 74 -11.62 -11.75 6.49
C HIS A 74 -12.97 -11.03 6.66
N GLN A 75 -13.19 -9.90 5.97
CA GLN A 75 -14.34 -9.03 6.23
C GLN A 75 -15.26 -8.82 5.03
N HIS A 76 -14.77 -9.10 3.81
CA HIS A 76 -15.49 -8.81 2.57
C HIS A 76 -15.54 -10.01 1.60
N PHE A 77 -15.18 -11.20 2.05
CA PHE A 77 -15.15 -12.39 1.18
C PHE A 77 -16.53 -12.75 0.64
N ASP A 78 -17.57 -12.63 1.47
CA ASP A 78 -18.97 -12.85 1.03
C ASP A 78 -19.35 -11.91 -0.12
N SER A 79 -18.93 -10.63 -0.05
CA SER A 79 -19.15 -9.66 -1.13
C SER A 79 -18.36 -10.01 -2.39
N VAL A 80 -17.14 -10.53 -2.24
CA VAL A 80 -16.31 -10.99 -3.38
C VAL A 80 -16.96 -12.19 -4.08
N MET A 81 -17.49 -13.15 -3.32
CA MET A 81 -18.24 -14.29 -3.88
C MET A 81 -19.53 -13.84 -4.58
N GLN A 82 -20.24 -12.85 -4.03
CA GLN A 82 -21.44 -12.29 -4.67
C GLN A 82 -21.16 -11.65 -6.03
N LEU A 83 -19.97 -11.07 -6.20
CA LEU A 83 -19.52 -10.48 -7.46
C LEU A 83 -18.90 -11.52 -8.42
N GLN A 84 -18.75 -12.77 -7.99
CA GLN A 84 -18.06 -13.84 -8.73
C GLN A 84 -16.59 -13.51 -9.06
N GLU A 85 -15.93 -12.71 -8.21
CA GLU A 85 -14.56 -12.20 -8.39
C GLU A 85 -13.53 -12.99 -7.56
N GLU A 86 -13.93 -14.09 -6.92
CA GLU A 86 -13.05 -14.89 -6.05
C GLU A 86 -11.84 -15.47 -6.81
N ALA A 87 -12.03 -15.83 -8.08
CA ALA A 87 -10.94 -16.34 -8.93
C ALA A 87 -9.88 -15.25 -9.19
N HIS A 88 -10.32 -14.00 -9.38
CA HIS A 88 -9.45 -12.86 -9.63
C HIS A 88 -8.65 -12.51 -8.37
N LEU A 89 -9.31 -12.47 -7.20
CA LEU A 89 -8.66 -12.25 -5.91
C LEU A 89 -7.62 -13.34 -5.61
N ASN A 90 -7.99 -14.61 -5.80
CA ASN A 90 -7.09 -15.75 -5.53
C ASN A 90 -5.88 -15.77 -6.47
N THR A 91 -6.08 -15.47 -7.76
CA THR A 91 -4.99 -15.42 -8.73
C THR A 91 -4.01 -14.29 -8.39
N SER A 92 -4.54 -13.11 -8.06
CA SER A 92 -3.76 -11.94 -7.66
C SER A 92 -2.98 -12.15 -6.36
N PHE A 93 -3.56 -12.86 -5.39
CA PHE A 93 -2.89 -13.19 -4.11
C PHE A 93 -1.81 -14.28 -4.25
N LYS A 94 -1.98 -15.22 -5.20
CA LYS A 94 -1.05 -16.33 -5.41
C LYS A 94 0.20 -15.95 -6.21
N HIS A 95 0.09 -14.94 -7.07
CA HIS A 95 1.18 -14.46 -7.93
C HIS A 95 2.21 -13.64 -7.14
#